data_AF-A0A920EP72-F1
#
_entry.id   AF-A0A920EP72-F1
#
_cell.length_a   1.000
_cell.length_b   1.000
_cell.length_c   1.000
_cell.angle_alpha   90.00
_cell.angle_beta   90.00
_cell.angle_gamma   90.00
#
_symmetry.space_group_name_H-M   'P 1'
#
loop_
_entity.id
_entity.type
_entity.pdbx_description
1 polymer ?
#
loop_
_entity_poly.entity_id
_entity_poly.type
_entity_poly.pdbx_seq_one_letter_code
_entity_poly.pdbx_strand_id
1 'polypeptide(L)'
;MLVVNTASRCGFTGQLETLQKLSDTYREEGLTVLAVPSNDFNQELATIEAVKEFCSVNYNLTLPMTEITSVRGKNAHPFFKWVKETTGFSPKWNFNKILIDPSGKVVQTFGSLTRPTSGAITREIEKYLQLELSVQVSG
;
A
#
# COMPACT_ATOMS: atom_id res chain seq x y z
N MET A 1 -3.38 6.79 5.27
CA MET A 1 -3.13 5.35 5.02
C MET A 1 -2.62 5.14 3.59
N LEU A 2 -1.61 4.28 3.40
CA LEU A 2 -1.10 3.87 2.09
C LEU A 2 -1.44 2.40 1.82
N VAL A 3 -2.30 2.12 0.84
CA VAL A 3 -2.67 0.76 0.43
C VAL A 3 -1.85 0.35 -0.78
N VAL A 4 -1.23 -0.83 -0.74
CA VAL A 4 -0.31 -1.30 -1.79
C VAL A 4 -0.62 -2.73 -2.20
N ASN A 5 -0.89 -2.97 -3.48
CA ASN A 5 -1.02 -4.34 -3.97
C ASN A 5 0.36 -4.97 -4.14
N THR A 6 0.62 -6.13 -3.55
CA THR A 6 1.94 -6.77 -3.49
C THR A 6 1.96 -8.13 -4.18
N ALA A 7 3.17 -8.61 -4.46
CA ALA A 7 3.44 -9.93 -5.01
C ALA A 7 4.84 -10.43 -4.59
N SER A 8 4.98 -11.71 -4.24
CA SER A 8 6.25 -12.29 -3.80
C SER A 8 7.24 -12.60 -4.94
N ARG A 9 6.76 -12.85 -6.17
CA ARG A 9 7.58 -13.24 -7.34
C ARG A 9 7.58 -12.16 -8.43
N CYS A 10 7.74 -10.91 -8.03
CA CYS A 10 7.72 -9.74 -8.91
C CYS A 10 9.08 -9.05 -8.94
N GLY A 11 9.46 -8.44 -10.07
CA GLY A 11 10.68 -7.61 -10.15
C GLY A 11 10.68 -6.41 -9.20
N PHE A 12 9.53 -6.05 -8.62
CA PHE A 12 9.39 -5.00 -7.62
C PHE A 12 9.32 -5.52 -6.18
N THR A 13 9.50 -6.82 -5.92
CA THR A 13 9.36 -7.39 -4.57
C THR A 13 10.34 -6.79 -3.56
N GLY A 14 11.52 -6.32 -4.00
CA GLY A 14 12.42 -5.53 -3.15
C GLY A 14 11.80 -4.25 -2.57
N GLN A 15 10.67 -3.77 -3.10
CA GLN A 15 9.95 -2.65 -2.49
C GLN A 15 9.30 -2.99 -1.15
N LEU A 16 9.12 -4.27 -0.78
CA LEU A 16 8.64 -4.67 0.56
C LEU A 16 9.51 -4.08 1.67
N GLU A 17 10.84 -4.10 1.50
CA GLU A 17 11.78 -3.47 2.44
C GLU A 17 11.54 -1.96 2.55
N THR A 18 11.33 -1.28 1.42
CA THR A 18 11.04 0.16 1.44
C THR A 18 9.66 0.51 1.96
N LEU A 19 8.69 -0.41 1.86
CA LEU A 19 7.37 -0.26 2.50
C LEU A 19 7.49 -0.41 4.01
N GLN A 20 8.27 -1.40 4.48
CA GLN A 20 8.60 -1.56 5.90
C GLN A 20 9.26 -0.30 6.44
N LYS A 21 10.31 0.19 5.78
CA LYS A 21 11.00 1.42 6.16
C LYS A 21 10.05 2.63 6.23
N LEU A 22 9.15 2.76 5.26
CA LEU A 22 8.17 3.84 5.26
C LEU A 22 7.21 3.74 6.47
N SER A 23 6.74 2.53 6.77
CA SER A 23 5.92 2.26 7.95
C SER A 23 6.68 2.56 9.23
N ASP A 24 7.90 2.06 9.40
CA ASP A 24 8.71 2.31 10.60
C ASP A 24 9.00 3.79 10.83
N THR A 25 9.13 4.56 9.74
CA THR A 25 9.37 6.00 9.82
C THR A 25 8.15 6.74 10.35
N TYR A 26 6.97 6.49 9.78
CA TYR A 26 5.80 7.35 9.99
C TYR A 26 4.65 6.69 10.79
N ARG A 27 4.78 5.44 11.25
CA ARG A 27 3.69 4.74 11.96
C ARG A 27 3.26 5.45 13.24
N GLU A 28 4.22 5.98 14.01
CA GLU A 28 3.95 6.70 15.26
C GLU A 28 3.34 8.08 14.99
N GLU A 29 3.48 8.58 13.76
CA GLU A 29 2.88 9.82 13.28
C GLU A 29 1.50 9.60 12.62
N GLY A 30 0.99 8.36 12.62
CA GLY A 30 -0.35 8.03 12.11
C GLY A 30 -0.39 7.38 10.72
N LEU A 31 0.76 7.09 10.08
CA LEU A 31 0.75 6.37 8.81
C LEU A 31 0.53 4.86 9.01
N THR A 32 -0.60 4.35 8.52
CA THR A 32 -0.75 2.91 8.25
C THR A 32 -0.35 2.58 6.80
N VAL A 33 0.55 1.60 6.63
CA VAL A 33 0.85 0.98 5.33
C VAL A 33 0.23 -0.42 5.29
N LEU A 34 -0.73 -0.64 4.39
CA LEU A 34 -1.45 -1.92 4.24
C LEU A 34 -0.99 -2.65 2.98
N ALA A 35 -0.46 -3.86 3.15
CA ALA A 35 -0.13 -4.75 2.05
C ALA A 35 -1.36 -5.58 1.61
N VAL A 36 -1.60 -5.64 0.30
CA VAL A 36 -2.67 -6.42 -0.31
C VAL A 36 -2.06 -7.41 -1.29
N PRO A 37 -1.70 -8.64 -0.85
CA PRO A 37 -1.21 -9.69 -1.73
C PRO A 37 -2.21 -9.96 -2.85
N SER A 38 -1.74 -10.07 -4.08
CA SER A 38 -2.62 -10.35 -5.22
C SER A 38 -1.96 -11.20 -6.27
N ASN A 39 -2.64 -12.28 -6.64
CA ASN A 39 -2.22 -13.11 -7.76
C ASN A 39 -2.82 -12.68 -9.11
N ASP A 40 -3.51 -11.53 -9.18
CA ASP A 40 -4.14 -11.08 -10.43
C ASP A 40 -3.14 -10.84 -11.56
N PHE A 41 -1.85 -10.68 -11.25
CA PHE A 41 -0.76 -10.52 -12.21
C PHE A 41 0.13 -11.78 -12.31
N ASN A 42 -0.32 -12.92 -11.78
CA ASN A 42 0.35 -14.23 -11.83
C ASN A 42 1.77 -14.24 -11.23
N GLN A 43 1.96 -13.54 -10.11
CA GLN A 43 3.26 -13.38 -9.45
C GLN A 43 3.20 -13.53 -7.93
N GLU A 44 2.07 -13.99 -7.38
CA GLU A 44 1.95 -14.25 -5.94
C GLU A 44 2.02 -15.75 -5.64
N LEU A 45 2.35 -16.09 -4.39
CA LEU A 45 2.31 -17.48 -3.91
C LEU A 45 0.86 -17.97 -3.79
N ALA A 46 0.70 -19.29 -3.71
CA ALA A 46 -0.61 -19.94 -3.78
C ALA A 46 -1.49 -19.72 -2.54
N THR A 47 -0.88 -19.54 -1.36
CA THR A 47 -1.61 -19.41 -0.10
C THR A 47 -1.06 -18.24 0.72
N ILE A 48 -1.91 -17.69 1.60
CA ILE A 48 -1.53 -16.57 2.46
C ILE A 48 -0.42 -16.95 3.46
N GLU A 49 -0.38 -18.22 3.89
CA GLU A 49 0.68 -18.74 4.78
C GLU A 49 2.03 -18.69 4.10
N ALA A 50 2.10 -19.12 2.83
CA ALA A 50 3.33 -19.08 2.06
C ALA A 50 3.78 -17.63 1.80
N VAL A 51 2.84 -16.70 1.57
CA VAL A 51 3.15 -15.26 1.47
C VAL A 51 3.72 -14.71 2.78
N LYS A 52 3.09 -15.01 3.91
CA LYS A 52 3.56 -14.57 5.24
C LYS A 52 4.95 -15.12 5.57
N GLU A 53 5.17 -16.41 5.32
CA GLU A 53 6.48 -17.04 5.50
C GLU A 53 7.54 -16.37 4.62
N PHE A 54 7.24 -16.18 3.33
CA PHE A 54 8.14 -15.49 2.40
C PHE A 54 8.50 -14.08 2.90
N CYS A 55 7.51 -13.29 3.31
CA CYS A 55 7.72 -11.93 3.79
C CYS A 55 8.50 -11.89 5.12
N SER A 56 8.24 -12.82 6.04
CA SER A 56 8.96 -12.91 7.31
C SER A 56 10.42 -13.30 7.10
N VAL A 57 10.68 -14.36 6.32
CA VAL A 57 12.03 -14.90 6.13
C VAL A 57 12.93 -13.96 5.34
N ASN A 58 12.39 -13.29 4.32
CA ASN A 58 13.21 -12.52 3.38
C ASN A 58 13.26 -11.02 3.69
N TYR A 59 12.29 -10.48 4.43
CA TYR A 59 12.13 -9.04 4.61
C TYR A 59 11.84 -8.59 6.06
N ASN A 60 11.69 -9.51 7.02
CA ASN A 60 11.24 -9.20 8.39
C ASN A 60 10.01 -8.27 8.41
N LEU A 61 9.08 -8.52 7.49
CA LEU A 61 7.94 -7.64 7.26
C LEU A 61 6.96 -7.71 8.45
N THR A 62 6.63 -6.56 9.03
CA THR A 62 5.63 -6.42 10.11
C THR A 62 4.38 -5.66 9.67
N LEU A 63 4.30 -5.32 8.39
CA LEU A 63 3.14 -4.62 7.83
C LEU A 63 1.86 -5.43 7.99
N PRO A 64 0.72 -4.78 8.31
CA PRO A 64 -0.58 -5.43 8.21
C PRO A 64 -0.81 -5.87 6.76
N MET A 65 -1.40 -7.06 6.62
CA MET A 65 -1.61 -7.70 5.33
C MET A 65 -3.01 -8.31 5.26
N THR A 66 -3.67 -8.19 4.12
CA THR A 66 -4.96 -8.86 3.86
C THR A 66 -4.75 -10.32 3.46
N GLU A 67 -5.84 -11.07 3.30
CA GLU A 67 -5.84 -12.28 2.48
C GLU A 67 -5.45 -11.97 1.03
N ILE A 68 -5.09 -13.00 0.24
CA ILE A 68 -4.85 -12.84 -1.20
C ILE A 68 -6.14 -12.33 -1.86
N THR A 69 -6.06 -11.14 -2.45
CA THR A 69 -7.23 -10.38 -2.88
C THR A 69 -7.14 -10.02 -4.36
N SER A 70 -8.26 -10.12 -5.10
CA SER A 70 -8.35 -9.62 -6.46
C SER A 70 -8.43 -8.09 -6.46
N VAL A 71 -7.55 -7.44 -7.21
CA VAL A 71 -7.38 -5.99 -7.30
C VAL A 71 -7.79 -5.42 -8.65
N ARG A 72 -8.07 -6.27 -9.66
CA ARG A 72 -8.49 -5.84 -11.00
C ARG A 72 -9.56 -6.74 -11.62
N GLY A 73 -10.20 -6.22 -12.67
CA GLY A 73 -11.22 -6.95 -13.42
C GLY A 73 -12.58 -7.01 -12.72
N LYS A 74 -13.45 -7.91 -13.19
CA LYS A 74 -14.84 -8.02 -12.72
C LYS A 74 -14.93 -8.46 -11.26
N ASN A 75 -13.97 -9.26 -10.82
CA ASN A 75 -13.91 -9.84 -9.47
C ASN A 75 -13.10 -8.99 -8.47
N ALA A 76 -12.65 -7.80 -8.88
CA ALA A 76 -11.92 -6.91 -7.99
C ALA A 76 -12.72 -6.64 -6.70
N HIS A 77 -12.02 -6.62 -5.57
CA HIS A 77 -12.60 -6.29 -4.28
C HIS A 77 -13.29 -4.91 -4.33
N PRO A 78 -14.42 -4.70 -3.61
CA PRO A 78 -15.18 -3.45 -3.65
C PRO A 78 -14.33 -2.18 -3.45
N PHE A 79 -13.31 -2.25 -2.59
CA PHE A 79 -12.33 -1.17 -2.41
C PHE A 79 -11.68 -0.73 -3.74
N PHE A 80 -11.14 -1.65 -4.55
CA PHE A 80 -10.49 -1.29 -5.81
C PHE A 80 -11.49 -0.85 -6.89
N LYS A 81 -12.74 -1.32 -6.81
CA LYS A 81 -13.83 -0.80 -7.67
C LYS A 81 -14.15 0.65 -7.31
N TRP A 82 -14.31 0.96 -6.03
CA TRP A 82 -14.53 2.31 -5.54
C TRP A 82 -13.38 3.26 -5.89
N VAL A 83 -12.12 2.84 -5.76
CA VAL A 83 -10.96 3.64 -6.20
C VAL A 83 -11.05 3.95 -7.70
N LYS A 84 -11.42 2.96 -8.53
CA LYS A 84 -11.59 3.15 -9.97
C LYS A 84 -12.73 4.10 -10.31
N GLU A 85 -13.86 3.97 -9.63
CA GLU A 85 -15.02 4.84 -9.83
C GLU A 85 -14.73 6.29 -9.45
N THR A 86 -14.00 6.51 -8.35
CA THR A 86 -13.72 7.85 -7.83
C THR A 86 -12.57 8.57 -8.52
N THR A 87 -11.56 7.83 -9.01
CA THR A 87 -10.33 8.44 -9.53
C THR A 87 -9.98 8.03 -10.97
N GLY A 88 -10.68 7.05 -11.53
CA GLY A 88 -10.31 6.39 -12.79
C GLY A 88 -9.11 5.42 -12.65
N PHE A 89 -8.45 5.38 -11.50
CA PHE A 89 -7.28 4.54 -11.27
C PHE A 89 -7.66 3.07 -11.11
N SER A 90 -6.89 2.17 -11.72
CA SER A 90 -6.96 0.74 -11.44
C SER A 90 -5.56 0.14 -11.50
N PRO A 91 -5.20 -0.79 -10.60
CA PRO A 91 -3.90 -1.43 -10.65
C PRO A 91 -3.63 -2.04 -12.04
N LYS A 92 -2.52 -1.63 -12.66
CA LYS A 92 -2.07 -2.17 -13.95
C LYS A 92 -0.93 -3.17 -13.79
N TRP A 93 -0.30 -3.19 -12.62
CA TRP A 93 0.73 -4.14 -12.25
C TRP A 93 0.83 -4.27 -10.73
N ASN A 94 1.71 -5.15 -10.25
CA ASN A 94 2.08 -5.25 -8.85
C ASN A 94 2.74 -3.97 -8.34
N PHE A 95 2.65 -3.72 -7.05
CA PHE A 95 3.22 -2.56 -6.36
C PHE A 95 2.67 -1.23 -6.84
N ASN A 96 1.39 -1.12 -7.20
CA ASN A 96 0.74 0.18 -7.25
C ASN A 96 0.33 0.62 -5.84
N LYS A 97 0.29 1.93 -5.60
CA LYS A 97 -0.02 2.49 -4.27
C LYS A 97 -1.18 3.47 -4.35
N ILE A 98 -2.04 3.43 -3.36
CA ILE A 98 -3.21 4.29 -3.23
C ILE A 98 -3.11 4.98 -1.87
N LEU A 99 -2.97 6.30 -1.88
CA LEU A 99 -2.90 7.11 -0.67
C LEU A 99 -4.31 7.62 -0.32
N ILE A 100 -4.71 7.33 0.91
CA ILE A 100 -6.00 7.72 1.50
C ILE A 100 -5.72 8.68 2.65
N ASP A 101 -6.39 9.83 2.64
CA ASP A 101 -6.30 10.84 3.70
C ASP A 101 -7.14 10.45 4.94
N PRO A 102 -7.01 11.20 6.06
CA PRO A 102 -7.79 10.93 7.28
C PRO A 102 -9.31 11.07 7.11
N SER A 103 -9.79 11.76 6.06
CA SER A 103 -11.22 11.87 5.73
C SER A 103 -11.75 10.67 4.93
N GLY A 104 -10.88 9.71 4.59
CA GLY A 104 -11.22 8.51 3.82
C GLY A 104 -11.23 8.74 2.30
N LYS A 105 -10.66 9.83 1.79
CA LYS A 105 -10.62 10.12 0.34
C LYS A 105 -9.32 9.63 -0.29
N VAL A 106 -9.40 9.14 -1.52
CA VAL A 106 -8.19 8.89 -2.33
C VAL A 106 -7.62 10.23 -2.77
N VAL A 107 -6.41 10.54 -2.32
CA VAL A 107 -5.74 11.82 -2.59
C VAL A 107 -4.60 11.70 -3.59
N GLN A 108 -4.03 10.50 -3.74
CA GLN A 108 -3.02 10.23 -4.77
C GLN A 108 -2.94 8.74 -5.10
N THR A 109 -2.53 8.43 -6.34
CA THR A 109 -2.19 7.08 -6.77
C THR A 109 -0.82 7.05 -7.42
N PHE A 110 -0.08 5.95 -7.23
CA PHE A 110 1.29 5.81 -7.72
C PHE A 110 1.50 4.48 -8.43
N GLY A 111 2.20 4.52 -9.57
CA GLY A 111 2.56 3.34 -10.34
C GLY A 111 3.70 2.53 -9.72
N SER A 112 3.99 1.36 -10.29
CA SER A 112 4.97 0.39 -9.78
C SER A 112 6.39 0.94 -9.69
N LEU A 113 6.75 1.85 -10.59
CA LEU A 113 8.10 2.44 -10.66
C LEU A 113 8.35 3.45 -9.54
N THR A 114 7.31 4.03 -8.95
CA THR A 114 7.47 4.99 -7.86
C THR A 114 7.87 4.27 -6.59
N ARG A 115 9.12 4.49 -6.14
CA ARG A 115 9.62 3.87 -4.90
C ARG A 115 8.84 4.37 -3.68
N PRO A 116 8.43 3.50 -2.74
CA PRO A 116 7.70 3.87 -1.52
C PRO A 116 8.33 5.02 -0.73
N THR A 117 9.65 5.06 -0.65
CA THR A 117 10.43 6.08 0.07
C THR A 117 10.85 7.26 -0.81
N SER A 118 10.34 7.37 -2.04
CA SER A 118 10.63 8.52 -2.90
C SER A 118 9.96 9.78 -2.36
N GLY A 119 10.58 10.94 -2.62
CA GLY A 119 9.99 12.24 -2.26
C GLY A 119 8.60 12.49 -2.87
N ALA A 120 8.24 11.82 -3.96
CA ALA A 120 6.90 11.90 -4.53
C ALA A 120 5.82 11.29 -3.62
N ILE A 121 6.17 10.26 -2.83
CA ILE A 121 5.25 9.63 -1.89
C ILE A 121 5.37 10.27 -0.50
N THR A 122 6.60 10.45 0.01
CA THR A 122 6.78 10.96 1.38
C THR A 122 6.22 12.37 1.55
N ARG A 123 6.41 13.27 0.58
CA ARG A 123 5.84 14.62 0.64
C ARG A 123 4.31 14.62 0.63
N GLU A 124 3.66 13.69 -0.08
CA GLU A 124 2.20 13.60 -0.04
C GLU A 124 1.72 13.06 1.30
N ILE A 125 2.43 12.09 1.88
CA ILE A 125 2.12 11.58 3.22
C ILE A 125 2.25 12.69 4.27
N GLU A 126 3.38 13.40 4.29
CA GLU A 126 3.70 14.43 5.29
C GLU A 126 2.66 15.55 5.36
N LYS A 127 2.03 15.91 4.21
CA LYS A 127 0.92 16.89 4.19
C LYS A 127 -0.24 16.49 5.10
N TYR A 128 -0.51 15.20 5.24
CA TYR A 128 -1.64 14.69 6.02
C TYR A 128 -1.26 14.29 7.44
N LEU A 129 0.01 13.99 7.72
CA LEU A 129 0.48 13.74 9.09
C LEU A 129 0.57 15.04 9.91
N GLN A 130 1.02 16.13 9.28
CA GLN A 130 1.18 17.44 9.96
C GLN A 130 -0.16 18.10 10.32
N LEU A 131 -1.26 17.70 9.67
CA LEU A 131 -2.60 18.22 9.97
C LEU A 131 -3.12 17.72 11.32
N GLU A 132 -2.82 16.48 11.73
CA GLU A 132 -3.28 15.94 13.03
C GLU A 132 -2.63 16.65 14.23
N LEU A 133 -1.35 17.02 14.13
CA LEU A 133 -0.66 17.79 15.17
C LEU A 133 -1.25 19.18 15.37
N SER A 134 -1.70 19.85 14.30
CA SER A 134 -2.29 21.19 14.40
C SER A 134 -3.68 21.21 15.05
N VAL A 135 -4.44 20.11 14.91
CA VAL A 135 -5.78 19.96 15.52
C VAL A 135 -5.68 19.66 17.02
N GLN A 136 -4.62 18.96 17.48
CA GLN A 136 -4.45 18.66 18.90
C GLN A 136 -3.97 19.85 19.76
N VAL A 137 -3.36 20.88 19.17
CA VAL A 137 -2.93 22.09 19.91
C VAL A 137 -4.05 23.14 20.03
N SER A 138 -5.15 22.98 19.30
CA SER A 138 -6.27 23.93 19.26
C SER A 138 -7.55 23.44 19.96
N GLY A 139 -7.46 22.34 20.72
CA GLY A 139 -8.55 21.76 21.52
C GLY A 139 -8.34 21.89 23.03
#